data_AF-A0AAD1RGF3-F1
#
_entry.id   AF-A0AAD1RGF3-F1
#
_cell.length_a   1.000
_cell.length_b   1.000
_cell.length_c   1.000
_cell.angle_alpha   90.00
_cell.angle_beta   90.00
_cell.angle_gamma   90.00
#
_symmetry.space_group_name_H-M   'P 1'
#
loop_
_entity.id
_entity.type
_entity.pdbx_description
1 polymer ?
#
loop_
_entity_poly.entity_id
_entity_poly.type
_entity_poly.pdbx_seq_one_letter_code
_entity_poly.pdbx_strand_id
1 'polypeptide(L)'
;MVQNINLCTPNVELTMTVDPLTVDFLDVRVMREGNKLAYTLYSKPTDRNTLLQAYSFHPNSLKKSLPYSQFPRVLRNNSDQSKTEEQLGHMWDKFQQRGYSNHTLQKALDKCHSTQDTSKDSSTGRLVFPKTYTTASSQFKQIVDKNWRILKNDIYLPEPFPVLKEE
;
A
#
# COMPACT_ATOMS: atom_id res chain seq x y z
N MET A 1 22.55 27.04 13.02
CA MET A 1 22.06 27.20 11.63
C MET A 1 20.53 27.03 11.57
N VAL A 2 19.97 25.88 11.94
CA VAL A 2 18.52 25.60 11.88
C VAL A 2 17.68 26.58 12.71
N GLN A 3 18.11 26.90 13.93
CA GLN A 3 17.42 27.86 14.80
C GLN A 3 17.28 29.25 14.15
N ASN A 4 18.31 29.72 13.44
CA ASN A 4 18.27 31.02 12.76
C ASN A 4 17.29 31.03 11.59
N ILE A 5 17.13 29.90 10.90
CA ILE A 5 16.18 29.76 9.79
C ILE A 5 14.74 29.73 10.32
N ASN A 6 14.50 29.07 11.45
CA ASN A 6 13.19 29.03 12.10
C ASN A 6 12.69 30.40 12.55
N LEU A 7 13.57 31.39 12.73
CA LEU A 7 13.17 32.77 13.04
C LEU A 7 12.56 33.51 11.83
N CYS A 8 12.83 33.05 10.61
CA CYS A 8 12.37 33.71 9.39
C CYS A 8 10.92 33.33 9.01
N THR A 9 10.37 32.24 9.54
CA THR A 9 9.03 31.76 9.19
C THR A 9 8.28 31.21 10.41
N PRO A 10 7.15 31.81 10.83
CA PRO A 10 6.44 31.39 12.03
C PRO A 10 5.60 30.11 11.86
N ASN A 11 5.31 29.70 10.62
CA ASN A 11 4.38 28.60 10.32
C ASN A 11 5.07 27.26 10.03
N VAL A 12 6.39 27.25 9.90
CA VAL A 12 7.18 26.05 9.57
C VAL A 12 8.40 26.02 10.49
N GLU A 13 8.46 24.99 11.33
CA GLU A 13 9.61 24.72 12.19
C GLU A 13 10.46 23.61 11.57
N LEU A 14 11.70 23.93 11.22
CA LEU A 14 12.67 22.95 10.74
C LEU A 14 13.32 22.28 11.94
N THR A 15 13.38 20.96 11.89
CA THR A 15 14.11 20.14 12.85
C THR A 15 15.34 19.54 12.18
N MET A 16 16.41 19.37 12.95
CA MET A 16 17.62 18.70 12.50
C MET A 16 18.06 17.73 13.58
N THR A 17 18.24 16.48 13.17
CA THR A 17 18.74 15.40 14.01
C THR A 17 20.03 14.89 13.41
N VAL A 18 21.05 14.75 14.25
CA VAL A 18 22.33 14.18 13.87
C VAL A 18 22.66 13.12 14.92
N ASP A 19 22.73 11.87 14.48
CA ASP A 19 23.10 10.74 15.31
C ASP A 19 24.08 9.87 14.51
N PRO A 20 25.26 9.52 15.08
CA PRO A 20 26.28 8.75 14.39
C PRO A 20 25.95 7.25 14.24
N LEU A 21 24.98 6.76 14.99
CA LEU A 21 24.57 5.35 15.04
C LEU A 21 23.20 5.11 14.42
N THR A 22 22.33 6.12 14.39
CA THR A 22 20.94 5.97 13.95
C THR A 22 20.58 7.01 12.90
N VAL A 23 19.82 6.61 11.88
CA VAL A 23 19.23 7.53 10.93
C VAL A 23 17.79 7.12 10.60
N ASP A 24 16.88 8.08 10.67
CA ASP A 24 15.51 7.94 10.25
C ASP A 24 15.38 8.35 8.78
N PHE A 25 14.97 7.42 7.92
CA PHE A 25 14.79 7.69 6.50
C PHE A 25 13.53 7.00 5.96
N LEU A 26 12.63 7.81 5.40
CA LEU A 26 11.32 7.35 4.92
C LEU A 26 10.55 6.57 6.00
N ASP A 27 10.24 5.31 5.73
CA ASP A 27 9.47 4.39 6.57
C ASP A 27 10.37 3.47 7.42
N VAL A 28 11.68 3.75 7.51
CA VAL A 28 12.66 2.90 8.18
C VAL A 28 13.60 3.70 9.08
N ARG A 29 13.89 3.17 10.26
CA ARG A 29 14.99 3.58 11.12
C ARG A 29 16.14 2.61 10.94
N VAL A 30 17.27 3.11 10.46
CA VAL A 30 18.50 2.34 10.29
C VAL A 30 19.41 2.59 11.48
N MET A 31 19.93 1.52 12.06
CA MET A 31 20.80 1.54 13.24
C MET A 31 22.08 0.77 12.94
N ARG A 32 23.22 1.28 13.38
CA ARG A 32 24.50 0.57 13.30
C ARG A 32 24.67 -0.34 14.51
N GLU A 33 24.68 -1.65 14.27
CA GLU A 33 24.97 -2.67 15.28
C GLU A 33 26.33 -3.31 14.96
N GLY A 34 27.39 -2.74 15.57
CA GLY A 34 28.77 -3.15 15.31
C GLY A 34 29.19 -2.92 13.85
N ASN A 35 29.37 -4.02 13.10
CA ASN A 35 29.74 -4.01 11.68
C ASN A 35 28.56 -4.33 10.74
N LYS A 36 27.33 -4.31 11.26
CA LYS A 36 26.09 -4.55 10.49
C LYS A 36 25.14 -3.37 10.62
N LEU A 37 24.25 -3.23 9.64
CA LEU A 37 23.11 -2.32 9.71
C LEU A 37 21.89 -3.13 10.12
N ALA A 38 21.30 -2.77 11.25
CA ALA A 38 19.97 -3.18 11.64
C ALA A 38 18.95 -2.14 11.15
N TYR A 39 17.73 -2.57 10.91
CA TYR A 39 16.68 -1.68 10.47
C TYR A 39 15.32 -2.12 11.00
N THR A 40 14.45 -1.16 11.26
CA THR A 40 13.09 -1.38 11.74
C THR A 40 12.15 -0.32 11.19
N LEU A 41 10.84 -0.55 11.26
CA LEU A 41 9.87 0.47 10.83
C LEU A 41 10.01 1.75 11.66
N TYR A 42 9.86 2.87 10.97
CA TYR A 42 9.81 4.18 11.60
C TYR A 42 8.58 4.95 11.15
N SER A 43 7.90 5.54 12.14
CA SER A 43 6.80 6.48 11.94
C SER A 43 7.18 7.78 12.60
N LYS A 44 7.04 8.90 11.86
CA LYS A 44 7.29 10.21 12.46
C LYS A 44 6.32 10.44 13.62
N PRO A 45 6.73 11.14 14.69
CA PRO A 45 5.84 11.45 15.82
C PRO A 45 4.58 12.24 15.41
N THR A 46 4.66 12.98 14.30
CA THR A 46 3.55 13.74 13.73
C THR A 46 2.68 12.94 12.77
N ASP A 47 3.08 11.71 12.43
CA ASP A 47 2.31 10.86 11.51
C ASP A 47 1.01 10.40 12.19
N ARG A 48 -0.07 10.43 11.42
CA ARG A 48 -1.39 9.99 11.87
C ARG A 48 -1.73 8.69 11.18
N ASN A 49 -2.71 7.97 11.73
CA ASN A 49 -3.22 6.77 11.07
C ASN A 49 -4.04 7.14 9.83
N THR A 50 -3.36 7.23 8.68
CA THR A 50 -3.90 7.61 7.36
C THR A 50 -4.45 6.43 6.56
N LEU A 51 -4.41 5.20 7.09
CA LEU A 51 -4.93 4.01 6.42
C LEU A 51 -6.40 4.21 6.03
N LEU A 52 -6.88 3.62 4.94
CA LEU A 52 -8.26 3.80 4.52
C LEU A 52 -9.24 3.16 5.52
N GLN A 53 -10.35 3.83 5.88
CA GLN A 53 -11.37 3.25 6.77
C GLN A 53 -12.12 2.08 6.12
N ALA A 54 -12.45 1.04 6.88
CA ALA A 54 -13.11 -0.16 6.35
C ALA A 54 -14.55 0.09 5.84
N TYR A 55 -15.25 1.07 6.40
CA TYR A 55 -16.62 1.45 6.03
C TYR A 55 -16.69 2.57 4.98
N SER A 56 -15.55 3.04 4.49
CA SER A 56 -15.50 4.07 3.46
C SER A 56 -16.06 3.58 2.11
N PHE A 57 -16.46 4.53 1.26
CA PHE A 57 -17.03 4.31 -0.07
C PHE A 57 -15.95 3.98 -1.12
N HIS A 58 -15.20 2.91 -0.86
CA HIS A 58 -14.19 2.39 -1.79
C HIS A 58 -14.51 0.94 -2.18
N PRO A 59 -13.97 0.47 -3.31
CA PRO A 59 -14.09 -0.93 -3.70
C PRO A 59 -13.68 -1.88 -2.58
N ASN A 60 -14.50 -2.91 -2.33
CA ASN A 60 -14.19 -3.91 -1.32
C ASN A 60 -12.89 -4.67 -1.63
N SER A 61 -12.52 -4.82 -2.90
CA SER A 61 -11.23 -5.38 -3.31
C SER A 61 -10.06 -4.54 -2.79
N LEU A 62 -10.13 -3.22 -2.92
CA LEU A 62 -9.10 -2.29 -2.44
C LEU A 62 -8.96 -2.36 -0.92
N LYS A 63 -10.09 -2.30 -0.20
CA LYS A 63 -10.08 -2.42 1.26
C LYS A 63 -9.44 -3.73 1.72
N LYS A 64 -9.80 -4.85 1.09
CA LYS A 64 -9.21 -6.17 1.41
C LYS A 64 -7.74 -6.29 1.02
N SER A 65 -7.29 -5.61 -0.04
CA SER A 65 -5.90 -5.66 -0.47
C SER A 65 -4.97 -4.83 0.41
N LEU A 66 -5.49 -3.86 1.18
CA LEU A 66 -4.67 -2.99 2.02
C LEU A 66 -3.88 -3.77 3.07
N PRO A 67 -4.49 -4.54 4.00
CA PRO A 67 -3.73 -5.37 4.95
C PRO A 67 -2.77 -6.33 4.25
N TYR A 68 -3.21 -6.95 3.15
CA TYR A 68 -2.39 -7.87 2.35
C TYR A 68 -1.14 -7.20 1.78
N SER A 69 -1.20 -5.92 1.43
CA SER A 69 -0.07 -5.16 0.90
C SER A 69 0.83 -4.56 1.99
N GLN A 70 0.30 -4.33 3.20
CA GLN A 70 1.03 -3.68 4.29
C GLN A 70 1.79 -4.67 5.17
N PHE A 71 1.21 -5.83 5.52
CA PHE A 71 1.92 -6.81 6.35
C PHE A 71 3.24 -7.31 5.75
N PRO A 72 3.35 -7.61 4.44
CA PRO A 72 4.65 -7.96 3.84
C PRO A 72 5.68 -6.83 3.94
N ARG A 73 5.25 -5.57 3.91
CA ARG A 73 6.16 -4.42 4.10
C ARG A 73 6.71 -4.39 5.52
N VAL A 74 5.88 -4.72 6.51
CA VAL A 74 6.33 -4.85 7.90
C VAL A 74 7.38 -5.94 8.03
N LEU A 75 7.15 -7.11 7.42
CA LEU A 75 8.14 -8.20 7.44
C LEU A 75 9.45 -7.81 6.74
N ARG A 76 9.35 -7.15 5.58
CA ARG A 76 10.54 -6.78 4.79
C ARG A 76 11.38 -5.68 5.43
N ASN A 77 10.74 -4.70 6.07
CA ASN A 77 11.40 -3.51 6.61
C ASN A 77 11.85 -3.69 8.08
N ASN A 78 12.02 -4.93 8.55
CA ASN A 78 12.65 -5.25 9.82
C ASN A 78 13.81 -6.23 9.60
N SER A 79 14.94 -6.00 10.28
CA SER A 79 16.11 -6.89 10.26
C SER A 79 16.10 -7.91 11.41
N ASP A 80 15.34 -7.64 12.47
CA ASP A 80 15.24 -8.46 13.67
C ASP A 80 13.83 -9.06 13.77
N GLN A 81 13.78 -10.38 13.96
CA GLN A 81 12.53 -11.12 14.09
C GLN A 81 11.73 -10.68 15.33
N SER A 82 12.41 -10.37 16.45
CA SER A 82 11.74 -9.93 17.68
C SER A 82 10.97 -8.62 17.47
N LYS A 83 11.63 -7.63 16.84
CA LYS A 83 11.01 -6.35 16.47
C LYS A 83 9.90 -6.52 15.43
N THR A 84 9.99 -7.54 14.58
CA THR A 84 9.00 -7.78 13.53
C THR A 84 7.62 -8.08 14.11
N GLU A 85 7.54 -8.90 15.16
CA GLU A 85 6.27 -9.25 15.81
C GLU A 85 5.63 -8.04 16.50
N GLU A 86 6.44 -7.21 17.17
CA GLU A 86 6.00 -5.94 17.76
C GLU A 86 5.44 -5.00 16.67
N GLN A 87 6.17 -4.80 15.58
CA GLN A 87 5.74 -3.93 14.48
C GLN A 87 4.49 -4.47 13.76
N LEU A 88 4.32 -5.79 13.67
CA LEU A 88 3.09 -6.41 13.17
C LEU A 88 1.91 -6.10 14.10
N GLY A 89 2.10 -6.18 15.42
CA GLY A 89 1.11 -5.78 16.41
C GLY A 89 0.68 -4.31 16.24
N HIS A 90 1.63 -3.40 16.11
CA HIS A 90 1.33 -1.98 15.86
C HIS A 90 0.55 -1.77 14.55
N MET A 91 0.94 -2.45 13.47
CA MET A 91 0.22 -2.36 12.19
C MET A 91 -1.20 -2.94 12.32
N TRP A 92 -1.35 -4.04 13.04
CA TRP A 92 -2.65 -4.65 13.34
C TRP A 92 -3.57 -3.66 14.06
N ASP A 93 -3.07 -3.00 15.11
CA ASP A 93 -3.81 -1.99 15.87
C ASP A 93 -4.22 -0.81 14.99
N LYS A 94 -3.31 -0.33 14.12
CA LYS A 94 -3.64 0.73 13.15
C LYS A 94 -4.79 0.30 12.25
N PHE A 95 -4.86 -0.94 11.79
CA PHE A 95 -6.00 -1.42 11.01
C PHE A 95 -7.28 -1.57 11.86
N GLN A 96 -7.20 -2.08 13.07
CA GLN A 96 -8.37 -2.18 13.96
C GLN A 96 -8.99 -0.81 14.24
N GLN A 97 -8.18 0.21 14.52
CA GLN A 97 -8.63 1.60 14.70
C GLN A 97 -9.38 2.16 13.47
N ARG A 98 -9.16 1.58 12.29
CA ARG A 98 -9.83 1.97 11.03
C ARG A 98 -11.01 1.07 10.68
N GLY A 99 -11.40 0.18 11.59
CA GLY A 99 -12.61 -0.64 11.52
C GLY A 99 -12.45 -1.96 10.76
N TYR A 100 -11.22 -2.43 10.53
CA TYR A 100 -11.01 -3.74 9.91
C TYR A 100 -11.26 -4.85 10.92
N SER A 101 -11.98 -5.90 10.49
CA SER A 101 -12.26 -7.05 11.35
C SER A 101 -11.05 -7.95 11.51
N ASN A 102 -10.91 -8.57 12.69
CA ASN A 102 -9.84 -9.53 13.01
C ASN A 102 -9.75 -10.65 11.97
N HIS A 103 -10.90 -11.15 11.49
CA HIS A 103 -10.93 -12.16 10.44
C HIS A 103 -10.27 -11.69 9.13
N THR A 104 -10.47 -10.43 8.74
CA THR A 104 -9.85 -9.88 7.52
C THR A 104 -8.34 -9.73 7.69
N LEU A 105 -7.90 -9.29 8.87
CA LEU A 105 -6.48 -9.11 9.19
C LEU A 105 -5.77 -10.47 9.29
N GLN A 106 -6.34 -11.43 10.01
CA GLN A 106 -5.80 -12.78 10.13
C GLN A 106 -5.62 -13.41 8.74
N LYS A 107 -6.65 -13.36 7.90
CA LYS A 107 -6.57 -13.90 6.54
C LYS A 107 -5.47 -13.25 5.71
N ALA A 108 -5.23 -11.95 5.88
CA ALA A 108 -4.16 -11.26 5.18
C ALA A 108 -2.77 -11.66 5.72
N LEU A 109 -2.65 -11.88 7.03
CA LEU A 109 -1.42 -12.34 7.68
C LEU A 109 -1.09 -13.79 7.29
N ASP A 110 -2.06 -14.71 7.32
CA ASP A 110 -1.90 -16.10 6.88
C ASP A 110 -1.43 -16.16 5.41
N LYS A 111 -1.99 -15.26 4.58
CA LYS A 111 -1.58 -15.15 3.19
C LYS A 111 -0.17 -14.59 3.04
N CYS A 112 0.24 -13.68 3.93
CA CYS A 112 1.60 -13.16 3.99
C CYS A 112 2.61 -14.29 4.25
N HIS A 113 2.34 -15.15 5.24
CA HIS A 113 3.20 -16.28 5.58
C HIS A 113 3.24 -17.39 4.51
N SER A 114 2.13 -17.61 3.80
CA SER A 114 2.04 -18.67 2.77
C SER A 114 2.55 -18.24 1.39
N THR A 115 2.69 -16.94 1.10
CA THR A 115 3.18 -16.47 -0.19
C THR A 115 4.71 -16.38 -0.16
N GLN A 116 5.41 -17.44 -0.56
CA GLN A 116 6.75 -17.27 -1.12
C GLN A 116 6.62 -16.60 -2.49
N ASP A 117 7.50 -15.63 -2.78
CA ASP A 117 7.49 -14.77 -3.97
C ASP A 117 7.11 -15.53 -5.25
N THR A 118 5.84 -15.45 -5.63
CA THR A 118 5.39 -15.82 -6.97
C THR A 118 5.12 -14.51 -7.68
N SER A 119 6.13 -14.00 -8.38
CA SER A 119 5.95 -12.96 -9.38
C SER A 119 4.92 -13.48 -10.38
N LYS A 120 3.66 -13.06 -10.23
CA LYS A 120 2.66 -13.28 -11.28
C LYS A 120 3.07 -12.40 -12.44
N ASP A 121 3.47 -13.03 -13.54
CA ASP A 121 3.76 -12.36 -14.80
C ASP A 121 2.66 -11.35 -15.10
N SER A 122 3.07 -10.12 -15.36
CA SER A 122 2.19 -9.09 -15.88
C SER A 122 1.73 -9.55 -17.26
N SER A 123 0.49 -10.02 -17.37
CA SER A 123 -0.11 -10.34 -18.67
C SER A 123 -0.06 -9.09 -19.56
N THR A 124 0.88 -9.06 -20.51
CA THR A 124 0.99 -8.02 -21.53
C THR A 124 -0.26 -8.04 -22.40
N GLY A 125 -0.88 -6.87 -22.62
CA GLY A 125 -2.09 -6.75 -23.45
C GLY A 125 -3.43 -6.82 -22.71
N ARG A 126 -3.46 -6.74 -21.36
CA ARG A 126 -4.73 -6.68 -20.63
C ARG A 126 -5.43 -5.33 -20.87
N LEU A 127 -6.57 -5.37 -21.55
CA LEU A 127 -7.45 -4.21 -21.68
C LEU A 127 -8.02 -3.79 -20.31
N VAL A 128 -7.81 -2.53 -19.94
CA VAL A 128 -8.36 -1.93 -18.72
C VAL A 128 -9.41 -0.91 -19.10
N PHE A 129 -10.58 -1.01 -18.50
CA PHE A 129 -11.64 -0.01 -18.64
C PHE A 129 -11.65 0.89 -17.38
N PRO A 130 -11.01 2.07 -17.42
CA PRO A 130 -11.01 2.98 -16.27
C PRO A 130 -12.41 3.55 -16.08
N LYS A 131 -12.96 3.41 -14.87
CA LYS A 131 -14.24 3.99 -14.51
C LYS A 131 -14.24 4.48 -13.06
N THR A 132 -15.07 5.47 -12.79
CA THR A 132 -15.36 5.91 -11.42
C THR A 132 -16.13 4.81 -10.68
N TYR A 133 -15.69 4.50 -9.46
CA TYR A 133 -16.38 3.51 -8.64
C TYR A 133 -17.72 4.03 -8.14
N THR A 134 -18.75 3.21 -8.28
CA THR A 134 -20.13 3.47 -7.88
C THR A 134 -20.75 2.20 -7.30
N THR A 135 -21.90 2.29 -6.63
CA THR A 135 -22.63 1.11 -6.12
C THR A 135 -23.01 0.15 -7.26
N ALA A 136 -23.31 0.67 -8.46
CA ALA A 136 -23.63 -0.12 -9.65
C ALA A 136 -22.39 -0.72 -10.36
N SER A 137 -21.17 -0.45 -9.86
CA SER A 137 -19.95 -0.88 -10.55
C SER A 137 -19.79 -2.40 -10.66
N SER A 138 -20.34 -3.17 -9.71
CA SER A 138 -20.39 -4.63 -9.78
C SER A 138 -21.35 -5.12 -10.87
N GLN A 139 -22.52 -4.50 -10.97
CA GLN A 139 -23.54 -4.82 -11.98
C GLN A 139 -23.06 -4.47 -13.38
N PHE A 140 -22.39 -3.33 -13.55
CA PHE A 140 -21.81 -2.94 -14.84
C PHE A 140 -20.88 -4.02 -15.41
N LYS A 141 -20.03 -4.61 -14.56
CA LYS A 141 -19.16 -5.72 -15.00
C LYS A 141 -20.00 -6.88 -15.52
N GLN A 142 -21.03 -7.28 -14.77
CA GLN A 142 -21.93 -8.36 -15.18
C GLN A 142 -22.65 -8.06 -16.50
N ILE A 143 -23.09 -6.81 -16.70
CA ILE A 143 -23.76 -6.36 -17.92
C ILE A 143 -22.81 -6.40 -19.12
N VAL A 144 -21.59 -5.88 -18.97
CA VAL A 144 -20.58 -5.91 -20.04
C VAL A 144 -20.21 -7.35 -20.38
N ASP A 145 -19.93 -8.19 -19.38
CA ASP A 145 -19.57 -9.59 -19.58
C ASP A 145 -20.72 -10.36 -20.28
N LYS A 146 -21.98 -10.12 -19.89
CA LYS A 146 -23.17 -10.74 -20.48
C LYS A 146 -23.40 -10.31 -21.94
N ASN A 147 -23.17 -9.04 -22.25
CA ASN A 147 -23.43 -8.45 -23.57
C ASN A 147 -22.18 -8.31 -24.43
N TRP A 148 -21.04 -8.87 -24.01
CA TRP A 148 -19.75 -8.72 -24.70
C TRP A 148 -19.79 -9.14 -26.17
N ARG A 149 -20.59 -10.16 -26.50
CA ARG A 149 -20.79 -10.63 -27.89
C ARG A 149 -21.35 -9.54 -28.80
N ILE A 150 -22.19 -8.66 -28.27
CA ILE A 150 -22.78 -7.54 -29.01
C ILE A 150 -21.75 -6.42 -29.11
N LEU A 151 -21.13 -6.05 -27.99
CA LEU A 151 -20.13 -4.98 -27.90
C LEU A 151 -18.91 -5.25 -28.79
N LYS A 152 -18.47 -6.51 -28.94
CA LYS A 152 -17.34 -6.88 -29.80
C LYS A 152 -17.61 -6.58 -31.28
N ASN A 153 -18.87 -6.61 -31.71
CA ASN A 153 -19.27 -6.38 -33.10
C ASN A 153 -19.69 -4.93 -33.37
N ASP A 154 -19.58 -4.06 -32.37
CA ASP A 154 -19.94 -2.65 -32.51
C ASP A 154 -18.85 -1.90 -33.30
N ILE A 155 -19.23 -1.41 -34.47
CA ILE A 155 -18.36 -0.65 -35.38
C ILE A 155 -17.87 0.68 -34.79
N TYR A 156 -18.55 1.21 -33.76
CA TYR A 156 -18.18 2.46 -33.10
C TYR A 156 -17.34 2.22 -31.84
N LEU A 157 -17.17 0.97 -31.40
CA LEU A 157 -16.24 0.67 -30.33
C LEU A 157 -14.82 0.82 -30.91
N PRO A 158 -14.04 1.83 -30.50
CA PRO A 158 -12.70 2.01 -31.03
C PRO A 158 -11.89 0.73 -30.77
N GLU A 159 -10.99 0.36 -31.70
CA GLU A 159 -10.05 -0.73 -31.42
C GLU A 159 -9.43 -0.49 -30.04
N PRO A 160 -9.44 -1.50 -29.16
CA PRO A 160 -8.99 -1.31 -27.80
C PRO A 160 -7.52 -0.86 -27.83
N PHE A 161 -7.30 0.41 -27.51
CA PHE A 161 -6.02 1.09 -27.23
C PHE A 161 -4.73 0.23 -27.28
N PRO A 162 -3.60 0.86 -27.69
CA PRO A 162 -3.14 1.14 -29.05
C PRO A 162 -2.64 -0.11 -29.78
N VAL A 163 -2.58 -0.01 -31.11
CA VAL A 163 -1.85 -0.89 -32.03
C VAL A 163 -0.50 -1.27 -31.42
N LEU A 164 -0.33 -2.57 -31.13
CA LEU A 164 0.98 -3.16 -30.93
C LEU A 164 1.77 -2.84 -32.20
N LYS A 165 2.87 -2.09 -32.05
CA LYS A 165 3.78 -1.77 -33.16
C LYS A 165 4.06 -3.05 -33.93
N GLU A 166 3.82 -2.99 -35.24
CA GLU A 166 4.34 -3.96 -36.19
C GLU A 166 5.88 -3.95 -36.08
N GLU A 167 6.44 -5.07 -35.65
CA GLU A 167 7.76 -5.53 -36.07
C GLU A 167 7.57 -6.82 -36.86
#